data_AF-A0A2V7HSA9-F1
#
_entry.id   AF-A0A2V7HSA9-F1
#
_cell.length_a   1.000
_cell.length_b   1.000
_cell.length_c   1.000
_cell.angle_alpha   90.00
_cell.angle_beta   90.00
_cell.angle_gamma   90.00
#
_symmetry.space_group_name_H-M   'P 1'
#
loop_
_entity.id
_entity.type
_entity.pdbx_description
1 polymer ?
#
loop_
_entity_poly.entity_id
_entity_poly.type
_entity_poly.pdbx_seq_one_letter_code
_entity_poly.pdbx_strand_id
1 'polypeptide(L)'
;MNPSIVTPERFAQGMTFDEYVRYVGAPENLAREAWGGYFPDSGSIPTARKDNSAVFRERYARARLSEQQAAAIKWLAAQPGGPAKILVISEDWSSDCRRDVPMLARLAEAGGLELRIFNRDGKKILGTRRPDPAVYPDANHDLMLEFLNKKNGGEWASLPVAVIYSKDFQELHRYFEYPAIYHKDRLRGHQQAARPGETEEQRKERDGREFLAMQRSPFFDIWASAGIDEILSALHEKRVLGGGSAS
;
A
#
# COMPACT_ATOMS: atom_id res chain seq x y z
N MET A 1 -9.29 -20.77 13.06
CA MET A 1 -9.07 -19.42 12.47
C MET A 1 -10.05 -18.49 13.14
N ASN A 2 -9.60 -17.33 13.60
CA ASN A 2 -10.55 -16.30 14.03
C ASN A 2 -11.31 -15.80 12.79
N PRO A 3 -12.60 -15.45 12.91
CA PRO A 3 -13.33 -14.80 11.83
C PRO A 3 -12.57 -13.55 11.35
N SER A 4 -12.52 -13.33 10.04
CA SER A 4 -12.00 -12.07 9.49
C SER A 4 -12.79 -10.89 10.07
N ILE A 5 -12.11 -9.80 10.39
CA ILE A 5 -12.76 -8.57 10.85
C ILE A 5 -13.35 -7.76 9.68
N VAL A 6 -13.04 -8.14 8.44
CA VAL A 6 -13.54 -7.47 7.23
C VAL A 6 -14.93 -7.98 6.91
N THR A 7 -15.91 -7.48 7.65
CA THR A 7 -17.33 -7.65 7.34
C THR A 7 -17.77 -6.68 6.23
N PRO A 8 -18.94 -6.88 5.59
CA PRO A 8 -19.52 -5.90 4.68
C PRO A 8 -19.63 -4.50 5.29
N GLU A 9 -20.02 -4.43 6.56
CA GLU A 9 -20.17 -3.17 7.30
C GLU A 9 -18.81 -2.52 7.55
N ARG A 10 -17.79 -3.30 7.94
CA ARG A 10 -16.43 -2.78 8.13
C ARG A 10 -15.86 -2.27 6.82
N PHE A 11 -16.02 -3.01 5.73
CA PHE A 11 -15.56 -2.60 4.40
C PHE A 11 -16.20 -1.29 3.93
N ALA A 12 -17.51 -1.13 4.15
CA ALA A 12 -18.26 0.07 3.76
C ALA A 12 -17.80 1.36 4.50
N GLN A 13 -17.10 1.25 5.62
CA GLN A 13 -16.52 2.40 6.35
C GLN A 13 -15.30 3.01 5.62
N GLY A 14 -14.70 2.29 4.68
CA GLY A 14 -13.52 2.77 3.97
C GLY A 14 -13.86 3.86 2.96
N MET A 15 -12.91 4.75 2.73
CA MET A 15 -13.03 5.83 1.76
C MET A 15 -12.97 5.29 0.33
N THR A 16 -13.77 5.83 -0.57
CA THR A 16 -13.48 5.76 -2.00
C THR A 16 -12.15 6.47 -2.32
N PHE A 17 -11.61 6.28 -3.53
CA PHE A 17 -10.39 6.98 -3.92
C PHE A 17 -10.53 8.51 -3.84
N ASP A 18 -11.64 9.08 -4.32
CA ASP A 18 -11.86 10.52 -4.28
C ASP A 18 -12.03 11.07 -2.86
N GLU A 19 -12.68 10.32 -1.97
CA GLU A 19 -12.78 10.65 -0.54
C GLU A 19 -11.41 10.60 0.11
N TYR A 20 -10.59 9.59 -0.19
CA TYR A 20 -9.23 9.50 0.32
C TYR A 20 -8.37 10.66 -0.15
N VAL A 21 -8.41 11.04 -1.43
CA VAL A 21 -7.65 12.19 -1.95
C VAL A 21 -8.10 13.51 -1.29
N ARG A 22 -9.39 13.68 -1.01
CA ARG A 22 -9.91 14.82 -0.24
C ARG A 22 -9.40 14.80 1.19
N TYR A 23 -9.46 13.65 1.85
CA TYR A 23 -8.96 13.44 3.22
C TYR A 23 -7.47 13.74 3.33
N VAL A 24 -6.65 13.34 2.35
CA VAL A 24 -5.19 13.56 2.39
C VAL A 24 -4.83 15.05 2.57
N GLY A 25 -5.57 15.95 1.94
CA GLY A 25 -5.37 17.40 2.06
C GLY A 25 -6.20 18.08 3.15
N ALA A 26 -7.01 17.32 3.90
CA ALA A 26 -7.90 17.88 4.90
C ALA A 26 -7.13 18.29 6.18
N PRO A 27 -7.55 19.34 6.89
CA PRO A 27 -6.91 19.79 8.13
C PRO A 27 -6.77 18.67 9.18
N GLU A 28 -7.77 17.79 9.24
CA GLU A 28 -7.76 16.63 10.13
C GLU A 28 -6.64 15.63 9.84
N ASN A 29 -6.32 15.37 8.56
CA ASN A 29 -5.20 14.51 8.20
C ASN A 29 -3.87 15.22 8.46
N LEU A 30 -3.76 16.49 8.07
CA LEU A 30 -2.54 17.30 8.23
C LEU A 30 -2.14 17.51 9.69
N ALA A 31 -3.08 17.40 10.64
CA ALA A 31 -2.81 17.43 12.07
C ALA A 31 -2.21 16.12 12.63
N ARG A 32 -2.22 15.02 11.87
CA ARG A 32 -1.64 13.72 12.27
C ARG A 32 -0.13 13.72 12.06
N GLU A 33 0.57 12.88 12.81
CA GLU A 33 2.00 12.63 12.59
C GLU A 33 2.24 11.92 11.25
N ALA A 34 3.41 12.18 10.65
CA ALA A 34 3.91 11.46 9.49
C ALA A 34 5.26 10.80 9.80
N TRP A 35 5.73 9.95 8.87
CA TRP A 35 7.01 9.27 9.00
C TRP A 35 8.19 10.22 8.75
N GLY A 36 9.05 10.37 9.74
CA GLY A 36 10.28 11.17 9.68
C GLY A 36 11.58 10.35 9.72
N GLY A 37 11.52 9.05 10.05
CA GLY A 37 12.69 8.17 10.17
C GLY A 37 12.42 6.96 11.05
N TYR A 38 13.37 6.02 11.11
CA TYR A 38 13.32 4.86 12.02
C TYR A 38 14.63 4.74 12.80
N PHE A 39 14.55 4.35 14.06
CA PHE A 39 15.68 3.89 14.87
C PHE A 39 15.56 2.39 15.12
N PRO A 40 16.63 1.60 14.94
CA PRO A 40 16.70 0.26 15.51
C PRO A 40 16.25 0.30 16.98
N ASP A 41 15.23 -0.51 17.30
CA ASP A 41 14.72 -0.73 18.65
C ASP A 41 14.06 0.46 19.38
N SER A 42 14.01 1.67 18.79
CA SER A 42 13.36 2.86 19.40
C SER A 42 12.15 3.39 18.60
N GLY A 43 11.80 2.72 17.50
CA GLY A 43 10.61 3.01 16.71
C GLY A 43 10.76 4.16 15.70
N SER A 44 9.65 4.80 15.35
CA SER A 44 9.59 5.80 14.29
C SER A 44 9.74 7.23 14.83
N ILE A 45 10.45 8.10 14.11
CA ILE A 45 10.52 9.53 14.41
C ILE A 45 9.31 10.21 13.75
N PRO A 46 8.42 10.85 14.51
CA PRO A 46 7.33 11.61 13.91
C PRO A 46 7.86 12.89 13.26
N THR A 47 7.22 13.28 12.15
CA THR A 47 7.40 14.59 11.53
C THR A 47 6.05 15.19 11.18
N ALA A 48 6.03 16.46 10.78
CA ALA A 48 4.82 17.11 10.29
C ALA A 48 4.36 16.46 8.98
N ARG A 49 3.06 16.18 8.89
CA ARG A 49 2.46 15.66 7.66
C ARG A 49 2.47 16.72 6.57
N LYS A 50 2.82 16.31 5.35
CA LYS A 50 2.78 17.14 4.16
C LYS A 50 1.48 16.88 3.41
N ASP A 51 0.92 17.91 2.79
CA ASP A 51 -0.20 17.71 1.87
C ASP A 51 0.29 17.00 0.60
N ASN A 52 -0.04 15.71 0.51
CA ASN A 52 0.26 14.87 -0.65
C ASN A 52 -0.94 14.74 -1.61
N SER A 53 -2.05 15.46 -1.39
CA SER A 53 -3.29 15.30 -2.18
C SER A 53 -3.05 15.61 -3.66
N ALA A 54 -2.25 16.64 -3.96
CA ALA A 54 -1.84 16.98 -5.31
C ALA A 54 -1.00 15.87 -5.97
N VAL A 55 -0.16 15.17 -5.21
CA VAL A 55 0.64 14.04 -5.71
C VAL A 55 -0.28 12.87 -6.09
N PHE A 56 -1.28 12.56 -5.27
CA PHE A 56 -2.25 11.52 -5.62
C PHE A 56 -3.07 11.87 -6.86
N ARG A 57 -3.57 13.12 -6.96
CA ARG A 57 -4.30 13.59 -8.15
C ARG A 57 -3.45 13.47 -9.42
N GLU A 58 -2.22 13.94 -9.36
CA GLU A 58 -1.28 13.92 -10.49
C GLU A 58 -0.97 12.50 -10.94
N ARG A 59 -0.67 11.61 -9.99
CA ARG A 59 -0.36 10.21 -10.29
C ARG A 59 -1.57 9.46 -10.82
N TYR A 60 -2.75 9.65 -10.25
CA TYR A 60 -3.98 9.05 -10.76
C TYR A 60 -4.34 9.55 -12.16
N ALA A 61 -4.12 10.84 -12.44
CA ALA A 61 -4.31 11.40 -13.77
C ALA A 61 -3.38 10.76 -14.82
N ARG A 62 -2.17 10.33 -14.44
CA ARG A 62 -1.22 9.62 -15.31
C ARG A 62 -1.35 8.10 -15.30
N ALA A 63 -1.89 7.50 -14.24
CA ALA A 63 -2.02 6.06 -14.08
C ALA A 63 -2.85 5.47 -15.23
N ARG A 64 -2.29 4.51 -15.96
CA ARG A 64 -2.94 3.78 -17.04
C ARG A 64 -2.66 2.30 -16.86
N LEU A 65 -3.70 1.48 -16.99
CA LEU A 65 -3.51 0.06 -17.23
C LEU A 65 -3.13 -0.14 -18.69
N SER A 66 -2.30 -1.15 -18.97
CA SER A 66 -2.18 -1.68 -20.31
C SER A 66 -3.49 -2.33 -20.76
N GLU A 67 -3.65 -2.51 -22.07
CA GLU A 67 -4.83 -3.21 -22.62
C GLU A 67 -4.92 -4.64 -22.06
N GLN A 68 -3.79 -5.31 -21.89
CA GLN A 68 -3.71 -6.66 -21.33
C GLN A 68 -4.15 -6.68 -19.86
N GLN A 69 -3.70 -5.72 -19.04
CA GLN A 69 -4.10 -5.61 -17.64
C GLN A 69 -5.61 -5.35 -17.51
N ALA A 70 -6.15 -4.43 -18.33
CA ALA A 70 -7.57 -4.12 -18.34
C ALA A 70 -8.42 -5.31 -18.81
N ALA A 71 -7.98 -6.06 -19.83
CA ALA A 71 -8.65 -7.27 -20.29
C ALA A 71 -8.62 -8.37 -19.22
N ALA A 72 -7.48 -8.55 -18.55
CA ALA A 72 -7.30 -9.56 -17.52
C ALA A 72 -8.24 -9.33 -16.32
N ILE A 73 -8.30 -8.10 -15.79
CA ILE A 73 -9.19 -7.84 -14.63
C ILE A 73 -10.67 -8.01 -14.98
N LYS A 74 -11.09 -7.57 -16.18
CA LYS A 74 -12.47 -7.76 -16.66
C LYS A 74 -12.81 -9.24 -16.79
N TRP A 75 -11.90 -10.02 -17.37
CA TRP A 75 -12.08 -11.46 -17.52
C TRP A 75 -12.16 -12.16 -16.17
N LEU A 76 -11.25 -11.82 -15.23
CA LEU A 76 -11.22 -12.38 -13.87
C LEU A 76 -12.51 -12.04 -13.11
N ALA A 77 -12.95 -10.78 -13.13
CA ALA A 77 -14.16 -10.32 -12.44
C ALA A 77 -15.44 -10.99 -12.95
N ALA A 78 -15.50 -11.33 -14.26
CA ALA A 78 -16.63 -12.04 -14.85
C ALA A 78 -16.72 -13.51 -14.43
N GLN A 79 -15.71 -14.05 -13.76
CA GLN A 79 -15.70 -15.44 -13.35
C GLN A 79 -16.58 -15.69 -12.11
N PRO A 80 -17.15 -16.91 -11.96
CA PRO A 80 -17.74 -17.33 -10.69
C PRO A 80 -16.73 -17.22 -9.55
N GLY A 81 -17.12 -16.52 -8.47
CA GLY A 81 -16.24 -16.22 -7.33
C GLY A 81 -15.08 -15.27 -7.65
N GLY A 82 -15.12 -14.59 -8.80
CA GLY A 82 -14.10 -13.64 -9.24
C GLY A 82 -13.99 -12.40 -8.35
N PRO A 83 -12.92 -11.60 -8.54
CA PRO A 83 -12.68 -10.40 -7.75
C PRO A 83 -13.78 -9.36 -7.98
N ALA A 84 -14.28 -8.80 -6.89
CA ALA A 84 -15.36 -7.80 -6.87
C ALA A 84 -15.07 -6.62 -5.94
N LYS A 85 -14.12 -6.77 -5.01
CA LYS A 85 -13.80 -5.75 -4.00
C LYS A 85 -12.29 -5.68 -3.77
N ILE A 86 -11.80 -4.48 -3.50
CA ILE A 86 -10.43 -4.20 -3.08
C ILE A 86 -10.49 -3.39 -1.78
N LEU A 87 -9.93 -3.93 -0.71
CA LEU A 87 -9.62 -3.18 0.51
C LEU A 87 -8.17 -2.73 0.44
N VAL A 88 -7.90 -1.47 0.74
CA VAL A 88 -6.54 -0.93 0.78
C VAL A 88 -6.26 -0.30 2.14
N ILE A 89 -5.17 -0.69 2.77
CA ILE A 89 -4.61 0.03 3.92
C ILE A 89 -3.49 0.93 3.39
N SER A 90 -3.59 2.23 3.63
CA SER A 90 -2.71 3.25 3.04
C SER A 90 -2.31 4.33 4.04
N GLU A 91 -1.18 4.99 3.79
CA GLU A 91 -0.81 6.25 4.42
C GLU A 91 -0.15 7.17 3.39
N ASP A 92 -0.57 8.43 3.31
CA ASP A 92 -0.09 9.35 2.28
C ASP A 92 1.39 9.72 2.40
N TRP A 93 1.96 9.60 3.60
CA TRP A 93 3.39 9.79 3.82
C TRP A 93 4.24 8.68 3.18
N SER A 94 3.68 7.50 2.90
CA SER A 94 4.39 6.40 2.25
C SER A 94 4.54 6.67 0.75
N SER A 95 5.78 6.58 0.25
CA SER A 95 6.04 6.63 -1.20
C SER A 95 5.36 5.49 -1.95
N ASP A 96 5.32 4.28 -1.36
CA ASP A 96 4.70 3.12 -1.99
C ASP A 96 3.19 3.30 -2.13
N CYS A 97 2.54 3.88 -1.12
CA CYS A 97 1.12 4.22 -1.20
C CYS A 97 0.85 5.24 -2.32
N ARG A 98 1.69 6.28 -2.42
CA ARG A 98 1.60 7.25 -3.51
C ARG A 98 1.85 6.60 -4.88
N ARG A 99 2.64 5.53 -4.96
CA ARG A 99 2.89 4.75 -6.18
C ARG A 99 1.67 3.91 -6.59
N ASP A 100 1.19 3.06 -5.69
CA ASP A 100 0.34 1.92 -6.06
C ASP A 100 -1.15 2.19 -5.91
N VAL A 101 -1.56 3.02 -4.93
CA VAL A 101 -3.00 3.27 -4.70
C VAL A 101 -3.70 3.89 -5.92
N PRO A 102 -3.08 4.84 -6.67
CA PRO A 102 -3.64 5.29 -7.95
C PRO A 102 -3.82 4.17 -8.99
N MET A 103 -2.90 3.19 -9.06
CA MET A 103 -3.02 2.04 -9.96
C MET A 103 -4.11 1.07 -9.50
N LEU A 104 -4.26 0.86 -8.19
CA LEU A 104 -5.35 0.06 -7.62
C LEU A 104 -6.73 0.67 -7.90
N ALA A 105 -6.85 2.00 -7.88
CA ALA A 105 -8.06 2.70 -8.33
C ALA A 105 -8.36 2.42 -9.81
N ARG A 106 -7.35 2.48 -10.69
CA ARG A 106 -7.51 2.11 -12.11
C ARG A 106 -7.90 0.66 -12.31
N LEU A 107 -7.32 -0.25 -11.52
CA LEU A 107 -7.67 -1.67 -11.53
C LEU A 107 -9.15 -1.87 -11.17
N ALA A 108 -9.61 -1.22 -10.10
CA ALA A 108 -10.99 -1.28 -9.65
C ALA A 108 -11.96 -0.75 -10.71
N GLU A 109 -11.67 0.43 -11.28
CA GLU A 109 -12.47 1.02 -12.37
C GLU A 109 -12.57 0.09 -13.59
N ALA A 110 -11.44 -0.46 -14.05
CA ALA A 110 -11.40 -1.28 -15.25
C ALA A 110 -12.17 -2.60 -15.08
N GLY A 111 -12.12 -3.19 -13.88
CA GLY A 111 -12.81 -4.45 -13.58
C GLY A 111 -14.24 -4.27 -13.06
N GLY A 112 -14.67 -3.06 -12.69
CA GLY A 112 -15.93 -2.83 -12.00
C GLY A 112 -15.95 -3.31 -10.55
N LEU A 113 -14.80 -3.23 -9.85
CA LEU A 113 -14.67 -3.62 -8.45
C LEU A 113 -14.93 -2.42 -7.53
N GLU A 114 -15.45 -2.68 -6.33
CA GLU A 114 -15.54 -1.65 -5.28
C GLU A 114 -14.19 -1.48 -4.59
N LEU A 115 -13.69 -0.25 -4.47
CA LEU A 115 -12.44 0.08 -3.78
C LEU A 115 -12.73 0.86 -2.48
N ARG A 116 -12.16 0.39 -1.37
CA ARG A 116 -12.28 1.03 -0.04
C ARG A 116 -10.90 1.16 0.60
N ILE A 117 -10.56 2.38 1.00
CA ILE A 117 -9.25 2.77 1.53
C ILE A 117 -9.37 3.15 3.02
N PHE A 118 -8.49 2.60 3.83
CA PHE A 118 -8.36 2.86 5.25
C PHE A 118 -6.98 3.43 5.55
N ASN A 119 -6.90 4.46 6.40
CA ASN A 119 -5.64 4.89 7.00
C ASN A 119 -5.14 3.81 7.97
N ARG A 120 -3.84 3.55 8.04
CA ARG A 120 -3.29 2.61 9.03
C ARG A 120 -3.24 3.24 10.42
N ASP A 121 -2.64 4.42 10.48
CA ASP A 121 -2.24 5.11 11.71
C ASP A 121 -3.42 5.92 12.26
N GLY A 122 -3.40 6.25 13.55
CA GLY A 122 -4.32 7.22 14.15
C GLY A 122 -3.76 8.64 14.04
N LYS A 123 -3.89 9.43 15.11
CA LYS A 123 -3.16 10.70 15.28
C LYS A 123 -1.64 10.51 15.33
N LYS A 124 -1.21 9.37 15.88
CA LYS A 124 0.20 9.01 16.06
C LYS A 124 0.65 8.04 14.98
N ILE A 125 1.89 8.21 14.50
CA ILE A 125 2.49 7.24 13.60
C ILE A 125 2.78 5.94 14.36
N LEU A 126 2.52 4.80 13.73
CA LEU A 126 2.92 3.51 14.28
C LEU A 126 4.45 3.45 14.46
N GLY A 127 4.88 3.38 15.72
CA GLY A 127 6.28 3.28 16.12
C GLY A 127 6.85 1.86 16.13
N THR A 128 6.01 0.82 16.09
CA THR A 128 6.43 -0.58 16.24
C THR A 128 6.15 -1.41 14.99
N ARG A 129 6.80 -2.57 14.87
CA ARG A 129 6.57 -3.48 13.71
C ARG A 129 5.16 -4.06 13.71
N ARG A 130 4.66 -4.40 14.90
CA ARG A 130 3.32 -4.93 15.14
C ARG A 130 2.48 -3.88 15.88
N PRO A 131 1.29 -3.52 15.37
CA PRO A 131 0.42 -2.54 16.00
C PRO A 131 -0.34 -3.12 17.20
N ASP A 132 -0.77 -2.24 18.10
CA ASP A 132 -1.66 -2.56 19.21
C ASP A 132 -2.95 -1.70 19.08
N PRO A 133 -4.11 -2.33 18.80
CA PRO A 133 -5.39 -1.62 18.72
C PRO A 133 -5.86 -1.02 20.06
N ALA A 134 -5.43 -1.57 21.20
CA ALA A 134 -5.84 -1.06 22.52
C ALA A 134 -5.15 0.26 22.85
N VAL A 135 -3.93 0.47 22.34
CA VAL A 135 -3.14 1.69 22.60
C VAL A 135 -3.57 2.85 21.70
N TYR A 136 -3.99 2.56 20.47
CA TYR A 136 -4.38 3.57 19.47
C TYR A 136 -5.77 3.27 18.90
N PRO A 137 -6.85 3.53 19.65
CA PRO A 137 -8.21 3.20 19.23
C PRO A 137 -8.73 4.07 18.08
N ASP A 138 -8.02 5.15 17.73
CA ASP A 138 -8.30 6.02 16.59
C ASP A 138 -7.59 5.56 15.29
N ALA A 139 -6.81 4.48 15.36
CA ALA A 139 -6.11 3.86 14.22
C ALA A 139 -6.87 2.63 13.71
N ASN A 140 -6.61 2.20 12.46
CA ASN A 140 -7.11 0.91 11.94
C ASN A 140 -6.09 -0.21 12.20
N HIS A 141 -5.58 -0.27 13.44
CA HIS A 141 -4.59 -1.25 13.87
C HIS A 141 -5.15 -2.67 13.94
N ASP A 142 -6.44 -2.81 14.26
CA ASP A 142 -7.19 -4.07 14.19
C ASP A 142 -7.12 -4.68 12.80
N LEU A 143 -7.37 -3.87 11.78
CA LEU A 143 -7.32 -4.25 10.37
C LEU A 143 -5.89 -4.60 9.95
N MET A 144 -4.92 -3.77 10.34
CA MET A 144 -3.52 -4.01 10.04
C MET A 144 -2.99 -5.31 10.67
N LEU A 145 -3.49 -5.71 11.85
CA LEU A 145 -3.12 -6.98 12.49
C LEU A 145 -3.53 -8.21 11.68
N GLU A 146 -4.68 -8.17 10.98
CA GLU A 146 -5.11 -9.27 10.11
C GLU A 146 -4.19 -9.42 8.88
N PHE A 147 -3.58 -8.32 8.43
CA PHE A 147 -2.80 -8.24 7.20
C PHE A 147 -1.33 -7.88 7.43
N LEU A 148 -0.69 -8.43 8.47
CA LEU A 148 0.75 -8.24 8.65
C LEU A 148 1.55 -8.93 7.54
N ASN A 149 2.52 -8.21 6.98
CA ASN A 149 3.45 -8.76 6.02
C ASN A 149 4.49 -9.63 6.76
N LYS A 150 4.53 -10.92 6.42
CA LYS A 150 5.53 -11.87 6.94
C LYS A 150 6.74 -11.87 6.03
N LYS A 151 7.81 -11.20 6.45
CA LYS A 151 9.09 -11.16 5.71
C LYS A 151 10.28 -11.17 6.65
N ASN A 152 11.37 -11.78 6.20
CA ASN A 152 12.65 -11.84 6.92
C ASN A 152 12.52 -12.36 8.36
N GLY A 153 11.68 -13.40 8.56
CA GLY A 153 11.45 -13.99 9.88
C GLY A 153 10.63 -13.15 10.86
N GLY A 154 9.99 -12.07 10.41
CA GLY A 154 9.16 -11.20 11.24
C GLY A 154 7.85 -10.78 10.59
N GLU A 155 7.01 -10.13 11.39
CA GLU A 155 5.73 -9.54 10.96
C GLU A 155 5.83 -8.01 10.95
N TRP A 156 5.33 -7.41 9.88
CA TRP A 156 5.45 -5.98 9.63
C TRP A 156 4.11 -5.36 9.23
N ALA A 157 3.76 -4.24 9.85
CA ALA A 157 2.64 -3.37 9.47
C ALA A 157 2.95 -2.54 8.21
N SER A 158 3.29 -3.28 7.15
CA SER A 158 3.71 -2.79 5.84
C SER A 158 2.59 -2.06 5.10
N LEU A 159 2.95 -1.08 4.25
CA LEU A 159 2.01 -0.30 3.46
C LEU A 159 2.52 -0.05 2.01
N PRO A 160 1.62 -0.01 1.01
CA PRO A 160 0.20 -0.33 1.12
C PRO A 160 -0.03 -1.82 1.34
N VAL A 161 -1.18 -2.16 1.90
CA VAL A 161 -1.77 -3.49 1.79
C VAL A 161 -2.93 -3.37 0.80
N ALA A 162 -3.01 -4.25 -0.19
CA ALA A 162 -4.20 -4.40 -1.02
C ALA A 162 -4.74 -5.83 -0.88
N VAL A 163 -6.00 -5.96 -0.47
CA VAL A 163 -6.68 -7.24 -0.31
C VAL A 163 -7.83 -7.32 -1.29
N ILE A 164 -7.81 -8.35 -2.13
CA ILE A 164 -8.78 -8.57 -3.20
C ILE A 164 -9.76 -9.64 -2.74
N TYR A 165 -11.05 -9.33 -2.79
CA TYR A 165 -12.12 -10.23 -2.37
C TYR A 165 -13.11 -10.52 -3.50
N SER A 166 -13.81 -11.65 -3.38
CA SER A 166 -15.03 -11.91 -4.12
C SER A 166 -16.21 -11.05 -3.62
N LYS A 167 -17.37 -11.18 -4.26
CA LYS A 167 -18.59 -10.47 -3.84
C LYS A 167 -18.97 -10.78 -2.39
N ASP A 168 -18.77 -12.01 -1.95
CA ASP A 168 -19.18 -12.53 -0.64
C ASP A 168 -18.03 -12.50 0.38
N PHE A 169 -17.06 -11.60 0.20
CA PHE A 169 -15.90 -11.41 1.09
C PHE A 169 -15.02 -12.65 1.25
N GLN A 170 -14.99 -13.55 0.26
CA GLN A 170 -13.93 -14.57 0.19
C GLN A 170 -12.64 -13.89 -0.26
N GLU A 171 -11.59 -13.99 0.56
CA GLU A 171 -10.29 -13.44 0.21
C GLU A 171 -9.66 -14.23 -0.95
N LEU A 172 -9.25 -13.52 -2.00
CA LEU A 172 -8.64 -14.09 -3.18
C LEU A 172 -7.12 -13.85 -3.17
N HIS A 173 -6.68 -12.65 -2.78
CA HIS A 173 -5.25 -12.33 -2.76
C HIS A 173 -4.93 -11.11 -1.89
N ARG A 174 -3.69 -11.04 -1.40
CA ARG A 174 -3.09 -9.92 -0.70
C ARG A 174 -1.81 -9.51 -1.43
N TYR A 175 -1.62 -8.21 -1.59
CA TYR A 175 -0.41 -7.59 -2.12
C TYR A 175 0.16 -6.61 -1.10
N PHE A 176 1.48 -6.62 -0.91
CA PHE A 176 2.16 -5.87 0.14
C PHE A 176 3.32 -5.02 -0.41
N GLU A 177 3.31 -3.72 -0.09
CA GLU A 177 4.39 -2.73 -0.27
C GLU A 177 4.86 -2.42 -1.70
N TYR A 178 5.33 -3.41 -2.46
CA TYR A 178 5.97 -3.22 -3.76
C TYR A 178 6.08 -4.54 -4.53
N PRO A 179 6.14 -4.49 -5.88
CA PRO A 179 6.25 -5.71 -6.66
C PRO A 179 7.63 -6.34 -6.44
N ALA A 180 7.69 -7.66 -6.54
CA ALA A 180 8.94 -8.41 -6.33
C ALA A 180 10.09 -7.86 -7.19
N ILE A 181 9.81 -7.51 -8.46
CA ILE A 181 10.80 -6.99 -9.42
C ILE A 181 11.45 -5.66 -9.01
N TYR A 182 10.86 -4.89 -8.08
CA TYR A 182 11.46 -3.65 -7.60
C TYR A 182 12.75 -3.91 -6.80
N HIS A 183 12.86 -5.04 -6.08
CA HIS A 183 13.99 -5.31 -5.19
C HIS A 183 14.31 -4.12 -4.27
N LYS A 184 13.25 -3.49 -3.71
CA LYS A 184 13.35 -2.20 -3.01
C LYS A 184 14.43 -2.18 -1.93
N ASP A 185 14.51 -3.21 -1.09
CA ASP A 185 15.46 -3.26 0.02
C ASP A 185 16.91 -3.19 -0.45
N ARG A 186 17.24 -3.80 -1.60
CA ARG A 186 18.57 -3.72 -2.21
C ARG A 186 18.88 -2.30 -2.69
N LEU A 187 17.94 -1.66 -3.38
CA LEU A 187 18.13 -0.32 -3.92
C LEU A 187 18.19 0.74 -2.81
N ARG A 188 17.25 0.68 -1.86
CA ARG A 188 17.20 1.61 -0.72
C ARG A 188 18.38 1.39 0.22
N GLY A 189 18.76 0.14 0.49
CA GLY A 189 19.97 -0.18 1.25
C GLY A 189 21.23 0.42 0.62
N HIS A 190 21.38 0.34 -0.71
CA HIS A 190 22.49 0.98 -1.42
C HIS A 190 22.46 2.52 -1.30
N GLN A 191 21.29 3.14 -1.51
CA GLN A 191 21.13 4.59 -1.42
C GLN A 191 21.41 5.12 0.01
N GLN A 192 21.02 4.35 1.03
CA GLN A 192 21.17 4.71 2.43
C GLN A 192 22.58 4.44 2.99
N ALA A 193 23.36 3.55 2.37
CA ALA A 193 24.70 3.19 2.85
C ALA A 193 25.65 4.40 2.84
N ALA A 194 26.46 4.53 3.90
CA ALA A 194 27.50 5.55 3.99
C ALA A 194 28.61 5.31 2.96
N ARG A 195 29.15 6.39 2.38
CA ARG A 195 30.30 6.34 1.47
C ARG A 195 31.60 6.72 2.21
N PRO A 196 32.78 6.23 1.77
CA PRO A 196 34.04 6.62 2.39
C PRO A 196 34.22 8.15 2.42
N GLY A 197 34.49 8.71 3.60
CA GLY A 197 34.69 10.15 3.81
C GLY A 197 33.40 10.99 3.90
N GLU A 198 32.22 10.37 3.84
CA GLU A 198 30.93 11.07 3.94
C GLU A 198 30.52 11.27 5.42
N THR A 199 30.12 12.48 5.80
CA THR A 199 29.48 12.71 7.11
C THR A 199 28.03 12.21 7.11
N GLU A 200 27.41 12.08 8.28
CA GLU A 200 26.01 11.63 8.37
C GLU A 200 25.05 12.62 7.70
N GLU A 201 25.30 13.93 7.79
CA GLU A 201 24.52 14.97 7.13
C GLU A 201 24.62 14.84 5.60
N GLN A 202 25.84 14.68 5.08
CA GLN A 202 26.08 14.48 3.64
C GLN A 202 25.38 13.22 3.12
N ARG A 203 25.45 12.13 3.89
CA ARG A 203 24.76 10.86 3.60
C ARG A 203 23.24 11.05 3.53
N LYS A 204 22.65 11.73 4.52
CA LYS A 204 21.20 12.01 4.55
C LYS A 204 20.76 12.90 3.38
N GLU A 205 21.52 13.94 3.05
CA GLU A 205 21.24 14.82 1.92
C GLU A 205 21.27 14.04 0.60
N ARG A 206 22.30 13.21 0.42
CA ARG A 206 22.43 12.37 -0.76
C ARG A 206 21.31 11.34 -0.86
N ASP A 207 21.01 10.60 0.21
CA ASP A 207 19.91 9.63 0.22
C ASP A 207 18.59 10.31 -0.15
N GLY A 208 18.28 11.46 0.46
CA GLY A 208 17.09 12.23 0.14
C GLY A 208 17.01 12.61 -1.35
N ARG A 209 18.11 13.09 -1.93
CA ARG A 209 18.20 13.43 -3.35
C ARG A 209 18.03 12.20 -4.26
N GLU A 210 18.73 11.10 -3.98
CA GLU A 210 18.66 9.86 -4.77
C GLU A 210 17.27 9.22 -4.68
N PHE A 211 16.63 9.25 -3.50
CA PHE A 211 15.29 8.75 -3.30
C PHE A 211 14.24 9.59 -4.04
N LEU A 212 14.38 10.91 -4.04
CA LEU A 212 13.52 11.82 -4.79
C LEU A 212 13.70 11.64 -6.30
N ALA A 213 14.94 11.49 -6.77
CA ALA A 213 15.24 11.24 -8.18
C ALA A 213 14.61 9.93 -8.66
N MET A 214 14.71 8.86 -7.85
CA MET A 214 14.08 7.58 -8.13
C MET A 214 12.55 7.71 -8.23
N GLN A 215 11.89 8.38 -7.28
CA GLN A 215 10.43 8.59 -7.30
C GLN A 215 9.93 9.41 -8.50
N ARG A 216 10.78 10.27 -9.07
CA ARG A 216 10.51 11.06 -10.28
C ARG A 216 10.90 10.35 -11.57
N SER A 217 11.60 9.22 -11.48
CA SER A 217 12.03 8.46 -12.65
C SER A 217 10.87 7.63 -13.23
N PRO A 218 10.93 7.27 -14.53
CA PRO A 218 9.95 6.36 -15.12
C PRO A 218 9.85 5.00 -14.42
N PHE A 219 10.93 4.55 -13.75
CA PHE A 219 10.94 3.28 -13.04
C PHE A 219 9.92 3.21 -11.92
N PHE A 220 9.59 4.36 -11.29
CA PHE A 220 8.58 4.37 -10.25
C PHE A 220 7.20 4.00 -10.81
N ASP A 221 6.89 4.42 -12.03
CA ASP A 221 5.64 4.07 -12.71
C ASP A 221 5.72 2.65 -13.33
N ILE A 222 6.91 2.20 -13.75
CA ILE A 222 7.15 0.79 -14.14
C ILE A 222 6.81 -0.16 -12.98
N TRP A 223 7.28 0.14 -11.76
CA TRP A 223 6.97 -0.71 -10.61
C TRP A 223 5.49 -0.61 -10.20
N ALA A 224 4.85 0.54 -10.37
CA ALA A 224 3.40 0.65 -10.17
C ALA A 224 2.63 -0.28 -11.12
N SER A 225 3.04 -0.33 -12.40
CA SER A 225 2.48 -1.26 -13.39
C SER A 225 2.78 -2.71 -13.06
N ALA A 226 4.02 -3.05 -12.70
CA ALA A 226 4.41 -4.41 -12.36
C ALA A 226 3.65 -4.95 -11.14
N GLY A 227 3.27 -4.10 -10.19
CA GLY A 227 2.39 -4.47 -9.07
C GLY A 227 1.01 -4.95 -9.56
N ILE A 228 0.46 -4.34 -10.60
CA ILE A 228 -0.79 -4.80 -11.22
C ILE A 228 -0.60 -6.15 -11.91
N ASP A 229 0.50 -6.33 -12.64
CA ASP A 229 0.81 -7.62 -13.28
C ASP A 229 0.90 -8.74 -12.24
N GLU A 230 1.59 -8.50 -11.12
CA GLU A 230 1.73 -9.47 -10.02
C GLU A 230 0.37 -9.85 -9.41
N ILE A 231 -0.48 -8.86 -9.13
CA ILE A 231 -1.84 -9.08 -8.62
C ILE A 231 -2.67 -9.94 -9.59
N LEU A 232 -2.67 -9.59 -10.88
CA LEU A 232 -3.46 -10.28 -11.90
C LEU A 232 -2.99 -11.72 -12.10
N SER A 233 -1.68 -11.94 -12.16
CA SER A 233 -1.08 -13.27 -12.25
C SER A 233 -1.44 -14.12 -11.03
N ALA A 234 -1.32 -13.58 -9.82
CA ALA A 234 -1.65 -14.30 -8.59
C ALA A 234 -3.15 -14.65 -8.48
N LEU A 235 -4.04 -13.76 -8.92
CA LEU A 235 -5.48 -14.03 -8.98
C LEU A 235 -5.80 -15.15 -9.98
N HIS A 236 -5.16 -15.15 -11.14
CA HIS A 236 -5.34 -16.20 -12.14
C HIS A 236 -4.83 -17.56 -11.63
N GLU A 237 -3.63 -17.60 -11.07
CA GLU A 237 -3.02 -18.80 -10.51
C GLU A 237 -3.94 -19.44 -9.47
N LYS A 238 -4.36 -18.68 -8.46
CA LYS A 238 -5.23 -19.19 -7.38
C LYS A 238 -6.58 -19.67 -7.88
N ARG A 239 -7.12 -19.02 -8.92
CA ARG A 239 -8.33 -19.50 -9.58
C ARG A 239 -8.11 -20.87 -10.21
N VAL A 240 -7.02 -21.07 -10.94
CA VAL A 240 -6.70 -22.34 -11.61
C VAL A 240 -6.45 -23.45 -10.58
N LEU A 241 -5.75 -23.13 -9.49
CA LEU A 241 -5.39 -24.08 -8.43
C LEU A 241 -6.51 -24.31 -7.40
N GLY A 242 -7.69 -23.69 -7.55
CA GLY A 242 -8.85 -23.93 -6.69
C GLY A 242 -8.74 -23.36 -5.27
N GLY A 243 -7.97 -22.29 -5.07
CA GLY A 243 -7.88 -21.59 -3.78
C GLY A 243 -7.16 -22.35 -2.67
N GLY A 244 -6.44 -23.43 -3.00
CA GLY A 244 -5.54 -24.10 -2.05
C GLY A 244 -4.45 -23.13 -1.60
N SER A 245 -4.38 -22.88 -0.29
CA SER A 245 -3.35 -22.06 0.34
C SER A 245 -1.95 -22.52 -0.10
N ALA A 246 -1.32 -21.78 -1.00
CA ALA A 246 0.14 -21.80 -1.09
C ALA A 246 0.66 -21.20 0.22
N SER A 247 1.29 -22.07 1.01
CA SER A 247 1.96 -21.79 2.29
C SER A 247 3.07 -20.75 2.15
#